data_AF-A0A510KC43-F1
#
_entry.id   AF-A0A510KC43-F1
#
_cell.length_a   1.000
_cell.length_b   1.000
_cell.length_c   1.000
_cell.angle_alpha   90.00
_cell.angle_beta   90.00
_cell.angle_gamma   90.00
#
_symmetry.space_group_name_H-M   'P 1'
#
loop_
_entity.id
_entity.type
_entity.pdbx_description
1 polymer ?
#
loop_
_entity_poly.entity_id
_entity_poly.type
_entity_poly.pdbx_seq_one_letter_code
_entity_poly.pdbx_strand_id
1 'polypeptide(L)'
;MEMGIMTGILRVAKENIFSGLNNLEVHTILDNEFTEYFGITEEEVNQAVKDFDLEYELEDVQKWYNGYLFGDRKVYNPWSIVNFLKRKKLKPYWVNTSGNELIKLYLRKLKNEIFDDFSQLLNKKSISKRINDNMIFENLEANFSKNIWNLFFHSGYLTLAEEYDENRNDVSLKIPNEEILRMFSEMFIDLYFENYDIFLEVTEALKKGDAERFNKKDSKKSPTSISGR
;
A
#
# COMPACT_ATOMS: atom_id res chain seq x y z
N MET A 1 16.78 -24.15 -25.34
CA MET A 1 16.62 -23.68 -23.95
C MET A 1 15.30 -22.94 -23.89
N GLU A 2 14.40 -23.36 -23.02
CA GLU A 2 13.14 -22.65 -22.78
C GLU A 2 13.39 -21.68 -21.63
N MET A 3 13.15 -20.38 -21.86
CA MET A 3 13.18 -19.37 -20.82
C MET A 3 11.78 -19.27 -20.21
N GLY A 4 11.69 -19.45 -18.90
CA GLY A 4 10.46 -19.24 -18.13
C GLY A 4 10.58 -17.95 -17.31
N ILE A 5 9.51 -17.16 -17.29
CA ILE A 5 9.40 -15.98 -16.44
C ILE A 5 8.42 -16.31 -15.32
N MET A 6 8.81 -15.99 -14.08
CA MET A 6 7.94 -16.12 -12.91
C MET A 6 7.78 -14.75 -12.27
N THR A 7 6.54 -14.34 -12.03
CA THR A 7 6.22 -13.08 -11.35
C THR A 7 5.49 -13.37 -10.05
N GLY A 8 5.69 -12.49 -9.07
CA GLY A 8 5.10 -12.61 -7.74
C GLY A 8 5.31 -11.34 -6.95
N ILE A 9 4.60 -11.22 -5.82
CA ILE A 9 4.72 -10.06 -4.91
C ILE A 9 6.00 -10.16 -4.08
N LEU A 10 6.31 -11.36 -3.58
CA LEU A 10 7.51 -11.62 -2.80
C LEU A 10 8.44 -12.54 -3.58
N ARG A 11 9.73 -12.47 -3.24
CA ARG A 11 10.74 -13.31 -3.84
C ARG A 11 10.44 -14.79 -3.54
N VAL A 12 10.60 -15.63 -4.55
CA VAL A 12 10.57 -17.08 -4.38
C VAL A 12 11.81 -17.50 -3.61
N ALA A 13 11.63 -18.26 -2.52
CA ALA A 13 12.74 -18.78 -1.74
C ALA A 13 13.66 -19.63 -2.63
N LYS A 14 14.96 -19.31 -2.63
CA LYS A 14 15.97 -20.22 -3.16
C LYS A 14 16.03 -21.40 -2.19
N GLU A 15 15.57 -22.58 -2.60
CA GLU A 15 15.72 -23.76 -1.74
C GLU A 15 17.20 -23.96 -1.33
N ASN A 16 17.36 -24.26 -0.05
CA ASN A 16 18.62 -24.44 0.69
C ASN A 16 19.63 -25.37 -0.01
N ILE A 17 20.89 -24.93 -0.11
CA ILE A 17 22.17 -25.70 -0.19
C ILE A 17 22.31 -26.88 -1.17
N PHE A 18 21.26 -27.30 -1.87
CA PHE A 18 21.24 -28.45 -2.78
C PHE A 18 20.59 -28.07 -4.12
N SER A 19 21.42 -27.47 -4.99
CA SER A 19 21.43 -27.53 -6.47
C SER A 19 20.13 -27.64 -7.28
N GLY A 20 18.98 -27.13 -6.82
CA GLY A 20 17.73 -27.16 -7.60
C GLY A 20 17.58 -26.01 -8.60
N LEU A 21 17.84 -24.77 -8.16
CA LEU A 21 17.66 -23.50 -8.91
C LEU A 21 18.68 -22.44 -8.46
N ASN A 22 19.88 -22.44 -9.05
CA ASN A 22 21.01 -21.59 -8.64
C ASN A 22 21.27 -20.36 -9.53
N ASN A 23 20.70 -20.31 -10.74
CA ASN A 23 20.90 -19.21 -11.70
C ASN A 23 19.66 -18.30 -11.87
N LEU A 24 18.89 -18.10 -10.79
CA LEU A 24 17.76 -17.16 -10.82
C LEU A 24 18.27 -15.72 -10.73
N GLU A 25 18.11 -15.01 -11.84
CA GLU A 25 18.14 -13.54 -11.88
C GLU A 25 16.79 -13.02 -11.37
N VAL A 26 16.84 -12.02 -10.49
CA VAL A 26 15.65 -11.47 -9.83
C VAL A 26 15.71 -9.98 -10.03
N HIS A 27 14.66 -9.45 -10.65
CA HIS A 27 14.45 -8.02 -10.80
C HIS A 27 13.24 -7.60 -9.97
N THR A 28 13.42 -6.59 -9.14
CA THR A 28 12.39 -6.04 -8.25
C THR A 28 12.00 -4.64 -8.68
N ILE A 29 10.99 -4.07 -8.01
CA ILE A 29 10.54 -2.70 -8.27
C ILE A 29 11.56 -1.62 -7.86
N LEU A 30 12.67 -2.02 -7.23
CA LEU A 30 13.79 -1.14 -6.89
C LEU A 30 14.83 -1.08 -8.00
N ASP A 31 14.83 -2.03 -8.94
CA ASP A 31 15.76 -2.07 -10.06
C ASP A 31 15.28 -1.19 -11.23
N ASN A 32 16.22 -0.49 -11.88
CA ASN A 32 15.90 0.41 -12.99
C ASN A 32 15.65 -0.33 -14.34
N GLU A 33 16.21 -1.52 -14.50
CA GLU A 33 16.28 -2.20 -15.81
C GLU A 33 14.89 -2.57 -16.36
N PHE A 34 13.95 -2.94 -15.49
CA PHE A 34 12.62 -3.43 -15.89
C PHE A 34 11.47 -2.51 -15.46
N THR A 35 11.78 -1.31 -14.97
CA THR A 35 10.81 -0.35 -14.44
C THR A 35 9.57 -0.16 -15.32
N GLU A 36 9.78 0.03 -16.64
CA GLU A 36 8.69 0.31 -17.60
C GLU A 36 7.74 -0.88 -17.79
N TYR A 37 8.16 -2.10 -17.44
CA TYR A 37 7.35 -3.31 -17.58
C TYR A 37 6.54 -3.65 -16.31
N PHE A 38 6.79 -2.95 -15.19
CA PHE A 38 6.04 -3.15 -13.94
C PHE A 38 4.74 -2.34 -13.86
N GLY A 39 4.49 -1.43 -14.81
CA GLY A 39 3.29 -0.60 -14.85
C GLY A 39 2.99 -0.09 -16.26
N ILE A 40 2.12 0.91 -16.34
CA ILE A 40 1.84 1.65 -17.59
C ILE A 40 2.50 3.02 -17.47
N THR A 41 3.15 3.51 -18.52
CA THR A 41 3.83 4.82 -18.49
C THR A 41 2.85 5.98 -18.69
N GLU A 42 3.30 7.19 -18.36
CA GLU A 42 2.54 8.42 -18.60
C GLU A 42 2.19 8.59 -20.09
N GLU A 43 3.13 8.31 -20.98
CA GLU A 43 2.94 8.40 -22.42
C GLU A 43 1.85 7.42 -22.91
N GLU A 44 1.87 6.18 -22.41
CA GLU A 44 0.89 5.16 -22.73
C GLU A 44 -0.51 5.53 -22.23
N VAL A 45 -0.63 6.05 -21.00
CA VAL A 45 -1.92 6.52 -20.47
C VAL A 45 -2.44 7.70 -21.29
N ASN A 46 -1.58 8.66 -21.63
CA ASN A 46 -1.95 9.83 -22.43
C ASN A 46 -2.42 9.45 -23.83
N GLN A 47 -1.79 8.45 -24.44
CA GLN A 47 -2.24 7.92 -25.72
C GLN A 47 -3.58 7.18 -25.57
N ALA A 48 -3.72 6.32 -24.56
CA ALA A 48 -4.94 5.55 -24.34
C ALA A 48 -6.17 6.44 -24.04
N VAL A 49 -6.02 7.53 -23.29
CA VAL A 49 -7.11 8.48 -23.04
C VAL A 49 -7.62 9.10 -24.35
N LYS A 50 -6.72 9.43 -25.29
CA LYS A 50 -7.07 9.94 -26.61
C LYS A 50 -7.72 8.87 -27.48
N ASP A 51 -7.15 7.67 -27.52
CA ASP A 51 -7.65 6.56 -28.35
C ASP A 51 -9.06 6.11 -27.95
N PHE A 52 -9.42 6.25 -26.67
CA PHE A 52 -10.75 5.93 -26.13
C PHE A 52 -11.74 7.11 -26.15
N ASP A 53 -11.32 8.26 -26.70
CA ASP A 53 -12.08 9.50 -26.82
C ASP A 53 -12.69 9.91 -25.45
N LEU A 54 -11.83 9.97 -24.44
CA LEU A 54 -12.22 10.29 -23.07
C LEU A 54 -11.96 11.77 -22.78
N GLU A 55 -13.03 12.50 -22.46
CA GLU A 55 -12.97 13.89 -22.00
C GLU A 55 -12.62 13.96 -20.50
N TYR A 56 -11.38 13.62 -20.15
CA TYR A 56 -10.84 13.77 -18.80
C TYR A 56 -9.56 14.59 -18.81
N GLU A 57 -9.39 15.43 -17.79
CA GLU A 57 -8.10 16.08 -17.52
C GLU A 57 -7.09 15.02 -17.10
N LEU A 58 -5.92 15.01 -17.74
CA LEU A 58 -4.86 14.03 -17.45
C LEU A 58 -4.38 14.14 -16.00
N GLU A 59 -4.42 15.34 -15.42
CA GLU A 59 -4.09 15.60 -14.02
C GLU A 59 -5.02 14.84 -13.05
N ASP A 60 -6.29 14.69 -13.40
CA ASP A 60 -7.22 13.91 -12.60
C ASP A 60 -6.92 12.41 -12.71
N VAL A 61 -6.59 11.92 -13.90
CA VAL A 61 -6.16 10.52 -14.11
C VAL A 61 -4.88 10.23 -13.34
N GLN A 62 -3.90 11.14 -13.41
CA GLN A 62 -2.65 11.07 -12.67
C GLN A 62 -2.89 11.00 -11.16
N LYS A 63 -3.71 11.91 -10.63
CA LYS A 63 -4.05 11.98 -9.21
C LYS A 63 -4.68 10.68 -8.71
N TRP A 64 -5.46 10.02 -9.54
CA TRP A 64 -6.16 8.79 -9.18
C TRP A 64 -5.30 7.54 -9.28
N TYR A 65 -4.43 7.43 -10.29
CA TYR A 65 -3.82 6.14 -10.64
C TYR A 65 -2.30 6.14 -10.85
N ASN A 66 -1.65 7.31 -10.94
CA ASN A 66 -0.19 7.42 -11.05
C ASN A 66 0.45 7.40 -9.64
N GLY A 67 1.77 7.57 -9.56
CA GLY A 67 2.48 7.86 -8.32
C GLY A 67 3.40 6.76 -7.84
N TYR A 68 3.39 5.60 -8.49
CA TYR A 68 4.32 4.50 -8.20
C TYR A 68 5.70 4.82 -8.76
N LEU A 69 6.65 5.14 -7.90
CA LEU A 69 8.06 5.34 -8.23
C LEU A 69 8.76 3.97 -8.14
N PHE A 70 8.97 3.35 -9.29
CA PHE A 70 9.73 2.12 -9.44
C PHE A 70 11.02 2.45 -10.19
N GLY A 71 12.16 2.03 -9.67
CA GLY A 71 13.45 2.54 -10.11
C GLY A 71 13.47 4.07 -10.22
N ASP A 72 13.69 4.58 -11.43
CA ASP A 72 13.77 6.01 -11.78
C ASP A 72 12.51 6.55 -12.48
N ARG A 73 11.44 5.75 -12.65
CA ARG A 73 10.22 6.21 -13.36
C ARG A 73 8.97 6.10 -12.51
N LYS A 74 8.03 7.01 -12.81
CA LYS A 74 6.67 6.92 -12.31
C LYS A 74 5.80 6.14 -13.27
N VAL A 75 5.12 5.14 -12.75
CA VAL A 75 4.19 4.30 -13.51
C VAL A 75 2.82 4.28 -12.86
N TYR A 76 1.85 3.83 -13.65
CA TYR A 76 0.47 3.61 -13.26
C TYR A 76 0.23 2.14 -12.98
N ASN A 77 -0.73 1.85 -12.10
CA ASN A 77 -1.22 0.49 -11.97
C ASN A 77 -1.99 0.05 -13.24
N PRO A 78 -1.60 -1.07 -13.89
CA PRO A 78 -2.27 -1.52 -15.11
C PRO A 78 -3.75 -1.86 -14.91
N TRP A 79 -4.11 -2.49 -13.78
CA TRP A 79 -5.48 -2.90 -13.50
C TRP A 79 -6.42 -1.70 -13.35
N SER A 80 -5.98 -0.66 -12.64
CA SER A 80 -6.74 0.57 -12.45
C SER A 80 -6.94 1.32 -13.77
N ILE A 81 -5.91 1.44 -14.60
CA ILE A 81 -6.01 2.09 -15.91
C ILE A 81 -6.94 1.32 -16.86
N VAL A 82 -6.77 -0.01 -16.99
CA VAL A 82 -7.63 -0.82 -17.85
C VAL A 82 -9.11 -0.69 -17.46
N ASN A 83 -9.39 -0.70 -16.15
CA ASN A 83 -10.76 -0.52 -15.68
C ASN A 83 -11.26 0.91 -15.86
N PHE A 84 -10.42 1.93 -15.65
CA PHE A 84 -10.75 3.32 -15.93
C PHE A 84 -11.14 3.51 -17.40
N LEU A 85 -10.32 3.04 -18.34
CA LEU A 85 -10.58 3.14 -19.78
C LEU A 85 -11.90 2.41 -20.15
N LYS A 86 -12.11 1.22 -19.59
CA LYS A 86 -13.32 0.41 -19.83
C LYS A 86 -14.59 1.05 -19.28
N ARG A 87 -14.51 1.64 -18.09
CA ARG A 87 -15.68 2.13 -17.33
C ARG A 87 -15.91 3.63 -17.48
N LYS A 88 -14.92 4.36 -18.00
CA LYS A 88 -14.92 5.80 -18.23
C LYS A 88 -15.27 6.61 -16.98
N LYS A 89 -14.77 6.19 -15.82
CA LYS A 89 -15.05 6.82 -14.53
C LYS A 89 -13.83 6.81 -13.63
N LEU A 90 -13.52 7.94 -13.00
CA LEU A 90 -12.53 8.03 -11.94
C LEU A 90 -13.11 7.49 -10.62
N LYS A 91 -12.63 6.34 -10.18
CA LYS A 91 -13.05 5.69 -8.93
C LYS A 91 -12.07 4.56 -8.56
N PRO A 92 -12.17 3.99 -7.34
CA PRO A 92 -11.38 2.81 -7.01
C PRO A 92 -11.74 1.61 -7.88
N TYR A 93 -10.72 0.98 -8.43
CA TYR A 93 -10.72 -0.22 -9.26
C TYR A 93 -9.80 -1.31 -8.73
N TRP A 94 -8.75 -0.93 -8.00
CA TRP A 94 -7.96 -1.81 -7.16
C TRP A 94 -8.80 -2.25 -5.97
N VAL A 95 -9.80 -3.08 -6.24
CA VAL A 95 -10.72 -3.64 -5.24
C VAL A 95 -10.21 -5.01 -4.84
N ASN A 96 -9.81 -5.05 -3.58
CA ASN A 96 -9.43 -6.18 -2.75
C ASN A 96 -10.14 -7.51 -3.06
N THR A 97 -9.51 -8.34 -3.90
CA THR A 97 -9.87 -9.75 -4.01
C THR A 97 -8.63 -10.57 -3.68
N SER A 98 -8.68 -11.30 -2.56
CA SER A 98 -7.81 -12.41 -2.12
C SER A 98 -6.64 -12.20 -1.13
N GLY A 99 -5.95 -11.06 -1.05
CA GLY A 99 -4.79 -10.88 -0.12
C GLY A 99 -5.10 -10.35 1.29
N ASN A 100 -6.36 -10.06 1.56
CA ASN A 100 -6.75 -9.06 2.56
C ASN A 100 -6.82 -9.58 4.00
N GLU A 101 -7.11 -10.86 4.19
CA GLU A 101 -7.30 -11.42 5.53
C GLU A 101 -6.01 -11.46 6.33
N LEU A 102 -4.88 -11.74 5.68
CA LEU A 102 -3.58 -11.75 6.32
C LEU A 102 -3.19 -10.35 6.80
N ILE A 103 -3.26 -9.35 5.91
CA ILE A 103 -3.00 -7.95 6.24
C ILE A 103 -3.92 -7.49 7.38
N LYS A 104 -5.23 -7.73 7.27
CA LYS A 104 -6.20 -7.36 8.31
C LYS A 104 -5.93 -8.04 9.66
N LEU A 105 -5.65 -9.34 9.67
CA LEU A 105 -5.30 -10.10 10.87
C LEU A 105 -4.13 -9.43 11.59
N TYR A 106 -3.10 -9.06 10.85
CA TYR A 106 -1.91 -8.51 11.46
C TYR A 106 -2.03 -7.04 11.83
N LEU A 107 -2.73 -6.22 11.04
CA LEU A 107 -3.04 -4.85 11.43
C LEU A 107 -3.79 -4.80 12.76
N ARG A 108 -4.69 -5.77 13.02
CA ARG A 108 -5.33 -5.92 14.33
C ARG A 108 -4.34 -6.23 15.45
N LYS A 109 -3.34 -7.09 15.21
CA LYS A 109 -2.29 -7.41 16.19
C LYS A 109 -1.38 -6.21 16.48
N LEU A 110 -1.09 -5.40 15.47
CA LEU A 110 -0.17 -4.27 15.54
C LEU A 110 -0.84 -2.91 15.73
N LYS A 111 -2.15 -2.90 15.99
CA LYS A 111 -3.02 -1.71 15.95
C LYS A 111 -2.43 -0.50 16.70
N ASN A 112 -1.80 -0.71 17.85
CA ASN A 112 -1.22 0.37 18.65
C ASN A 112 0.15 0.83 18.15
N GLU A 113 0.94 -0.07 17.56
CA GLU A 113 2.30 0.21 17.09
C GLU A 113 2.32 1.02 15.80
N ILE A 114 1.33 0.80 14.92
CA ILE A 114 1.28 1.39 13.58
C ILE A 114 0.46 2.67 13.49
N PHE A 115 -0.20 3.09 14.58
CA PHE A 115 -1.17 4.19 14.55
C PHE A 115 -0.57 5.49 14.03
N ASP A 116 0.63 5.84 14.51
CA ASP A 116 1.30 7.08 14.11
C ASP A 116 1.69 7.03 12.63
N ASP A 117 2.30 5.93 12.17
CA ASP A 117 2.66 5.74 10.76
C ASP A 117 1.42 5.81 9.84
N PHE A 118 0.33 5.11 10.20
CA PHE A 118 -0.94 5.18 9.45
C PHE A 118 -1.49 6.61 9.42
N SER A 119 -1.46 7.31 10.56
CA SER A 119 -1.92 8.69 10.64
C SER A 119 -1.09 9.63 9.76
N GLN A 120 0.22 9.45 9.72
CA GLN A 120 1.11 10.21 8.83
C GLN A 120 0.78 9.95 7.35
N LEU A 121 0.66 8.68 6.96
CA LEU A 121 0.30 8.28 5.60
C LEU A 121 -1.05 8.83 5.15
N LEU A 122 -2.09 8.76 6.00
CA LEU A 122 -3.42 9.31 5.73
C LEU A 122 -3.40 10.84 5.56
N ASN A 123 -2.46 11.52 6.21
CA ASN A 123 -2.21 12.94 6.04
C ASN A 123 -1.29 13.24 4.84
N LYS A 124 -1.10 12.29 3.92
CA LYS A 124 -0.25 12.39 2.73
C LYS A 124 1.22 12.69 3.03
N LYS A 125 1.69 12.34 4.22
CA LYS A 125 3.11 12.39 4.61
C LYS A 125 3.80 11.08 4.29
N SER A 126 5.13 11.09 4.27
CA SER A 126 5.94 9.88 4.16
C SER A 126 6.34 9.34 5.53
N ILE A 127 6.69 8.05 5.58
CA ILE A 127 7.25 7.37 6.75
C ILE A 127 8.62 6.78 6.40
N SER A 128 9.55 6.78 7.35
CA SER A 128 10.87 6.16 7.18
C SER A 128 10.83 4.71 7.67
N LYS A 129 11.07 3.75 6.77
CA LYS A 129 11.09 2.31 7.10
C LYS A 129 12.22 1.60 6.36
N ARG A 130 12.69 0.51 6.95
CA ARG A 130 13.62 -0.40 6.30
C ARG A 130 12.87 -1.34 5.36
N ILE A 131 13.25 -1.32 4.08
CA ILE A 131 12.80 -2.30 3.08
C ILE A 131 13.88 -3.37 2.89
N ASN A 132 13.45 -4.61 2.85
CA ASN A 132 14.24 -5.80 2.57
C ASN A 132 13.78 -6.37 1.22
N ASP A 133 14.60 -6.16 0.20
CA ASP A 133 14.32 -6.65 -1.15
C ASP A 133 14.49 -8.18 -1.29
N ASN A 134 15.15 -8.80 -0.31
CA ASN A 134 15.34 -10.26 -0.24
C ASN A 134 14.21 -10.95 0.55
N MET A 135 13.04 -10.31 0.67
CA MET A 135 11.95 -10.83 1.48
C MET A 135 11.25 -12.00 0.82
N ILE A 136 11.21 -13.12 1.55
CA ILE A 136 10.44 -14.33 1.24
C ILE A 136 9.23 -14.44 2.18
N PHE A 137 8.24 -15.25 1.81
CA PHE A 137 7.01 -15.38 2.58
C PHE A 137 7.27 -15.91 4.01
N GLU A 138 8.21 -16.85 4.18
CA GLU A 138 8.58 -17.41 5.49
C GLU A 138 9.10 -16.34 6.46
N ASN A 139 9.81 -15.32 5.94
CA ASN A 139 10.35 -14.23 6.74
C ASN A 139 9.24 -13.30 7.24
N LEU A 140 8.10 -13.23 6.54
CA LEU A 140 6.96 -12.38 6.91
C LEU A 140 6.45 -12.75 8.31
N GLU A 141 6.31 -14.04 8.62
CA GLU A 141 5.74 -14.52 9.88
C GLU A 141 6.66 -14.32 11.10
N ALA A 142 7.98 -14.42 10.90
CA ALA A 142 8.95 -14.41 12.00
C ALA A 142 9.15 -13.05 12.68
N ASN A 143 8.95 -11.93 11.97
CA ASN A 143 9.09 -10.56 12.51
C ASN A 143 8.06 -9.60 11.90
N PHE A 144 6.79 -9.95 12.09
CA PHE A 144 5.72 -9.33 11.33
C PHE A 144 5.60 -7.80 11.53
N SER A 145 5.85 -7.27 12.75
CA SER A 145 5.77 -5.82 13.02
C SER A 145 6.71 -4.98 12.17
N LYS A 146 7.88 -5.51 11.84
CA LYS A 146 8.84 -4.85 10.95
C LYS A 146 8.56 -5.15 9.47
N ASN A 147 8.00 -6.31 9.20
CA ASN A 147 7.84 -6.84 7.86
C ASN A 147 6.53 -6.45 7.17
N ILE A 148 5.52 -5.95 7.91
CA ILE A 148 4.28 -5.43 7.32
C ILE A 148 4.53 -4.32 6.29
N TRP A 149 5.51 -3.44 6.55
CA TRP A 149 5.85 -2.34 5.65
C TRP A 149 6.45 -2.83 4.33
N ASN A 150 7.18 -3.94 4.38
CA ASN A 150 7.67 -4.61 3.19
C ASN A 150 6.52 -5.20 2.37
N LEU A 151 5.55 -5.83 3.03
CA LEU A 151 4.36 -6.34 2.37
C LEU A 151 3.57 -5.20 1.71
N PHE A 152 3.37 -4.08 2.40
CA PHE A 152 2.70 -2.91 1.83
C PHE A 152 3.45 -2.34 0.62
N PHE A 153 4.77 -2.22 0.71
CA PHE A 153 5.59 -1.72 -0.37
C PHE A 153 5.57 -2.64 -1.60
N HIS A 154 5.94 -3.91 -1.43
CA HIS A 154 6.02 -4.88 -2.53
C HIS A 154 4.66 -5.23 -3.16
N SER A 155 3.55 -5.07 -2.41
CA SER A 155 2.19 -5.25 -2.94
C SER A 155 1.66 -4.03 -3.70
N GLY A 156 2.41 -2.93 -3.77
CA GLY A 156 1.95 -1.68 -4.40
C GLY A 156 0.95 -0.90 -3.55
N TYR A 157 0.92 -1.07 -2.23
CA TYR A 157 0.14 -0.23 -1.33
C TYR A 157 0.91 1.00 -0.87
N LEU A 158 2.24 0.93 -0.89
CA LEU A 158 3.14 2.06 -0.67
C LEU A 158 4.13 2.14 -1.82
N THR A 159 4.66 3.33 -2.02
CA THR A 159 5.69 3.63 -3.02
C THR A 159 6.81 4.43 -2.36
N LEU A 160 7.96 4.49 -3.02
CA LEU A 160 9.01 5.41 -2.64
C LEU A 160 8.56 6.88 -2.79
N ALA A 161 8.97 7.72 -1.85
CA ALA A 161 8.77 9.16 -1.90
C ALA A 161 9.87 9.89 -2.68
N GLU A 162 11.07 9.30 -2.71
CA GLU A 162 12.29 9.74 -3.40
C GLU A 162 12.97 8.51 -4.03
N GLU A 163 13.84 8.70 -5.02
CA GLU A 163 14.57 7.59 -5.66
C GLU A 163 15.31 6.73 -4.63
N TYR A 164 15.41 5.43 -4.93
CA TYR A 164 16.07 4.48 -4.05
C TYR A 164 17.58 4.75 -3.99
N ASP A 165 18.12 4.85 -2.77
CA ASP A 165 19.55 5.00 -2.51
C ASP A 165 20.04 3.80 -1.71
N GLU A 166 20.80 2.93 -2.36
CA GLU A 166 21.37 1.70 -1.76
C GLU A 166 22.26 1.98 -0.54
N ASN A 167 22.78 3.21 -0.40
CA ASN A 167 23.63 3.58 0.74
C ASN A 167 22.81 3.96 1.99
N ARG A 168 21.49 4.12 1.86
CA ARG A 168 20.62 4.44 3.00
C ARG A 168 20.08 3.16 3.63
N ASN A 169 20.05 3.15 4.97
CA ASN A 169 19.49 2.04 5.73
C ASN A 169 17.96 1.98 5.65
N ASP A 170 17.32 3.14 5.54
CA ASP A 170 15.87 3.32 5.49
C ASP A 170 15.46 4.07 4.23
N VAL A 171 14.25 3.78 3.76
CA VAL A 171 13.62 4.48 2.64
C VAL A 171 12.41 5.27 3.10
N SER A 172 12.11 6.34 2.38
CA SER A 172 10.93 7.17 2.59
C SER A 172 9.76 6.59 1.78
N LEU A 173 8.72 6.11 2.46
CA LEU A 173 7.54 5.49 1.86
C LEU A 173 6.33 6.41 1.96
N LYS A 174 5.49 6.43 0.93
CA LYS A 174 4.24 7.19 0.90
C LYS A 174 3.12 6.42 0.21
N ILE A 175 1.89 6.91 0.38
CA ILE A 175 0.74 6.47 -0.44
C ILE A 175 0.89 7.06 -1.86
N PRO A 176 0.75 6.26 -2.93
CA PRO A 176 1.00 6.70 -4.30
C PRO A 176 -0.06 7.66 -4.85
N ASN A 177 -1.35 7.40 -4.58
CA ASN A 177 -2.46 8.13 -5.20
C ASN A 177 -3.76 8.08 -4.37
N GLU A 178 -4.80 8.75 -4.87
CA GLU A 178 -6.12 8.82 -4.24
C GLU A 178 -6.83 7.47 -4.13
N GLU A 179 -6.59 6.55 -5.06
CA GLU A 179 -7.17 5.21 -5.00
C GLU A 179 -6.68 4.45 -3.76
N ILE A 180 -5.37 4.41 -3.56
CA ILE A 180 -4.78 3.75 -2.39
C ILE A 180 -5.07 4.53 -1.09
N LEU A 181 -5.13 5.86 -1.14
CA LEU A 181 -5.51 6.67 0.02
C LEU A 181 -6.91 6.35 0.55
N ARG A 182 -7.88 6.15 -0.35
CA ARG A 182 -9.23 5.75 0.03
C ARG A 182 -9.22 4.37 0.69
N MET A 183 -8.48 3.43 0.13
CA MET A 183 -8.33 2.10 0.72
C MET A 183 -7.72 2.16 2.13
N PHE A 184 -6.63 2.91 2.33
CA PHE A 184 -6.03 3.09 3.66
C PHE A 184 -7.00 3.75 4.65
N SER A 185 -7.80 4.70 4.19
CA SER A 185 -8.81 5.37 5.01
C SER A 185 -9.88 4.38 5.49
N GLU A 186 -10.39 3.54 4.59
CA GLU A 186 -11.35 2.49 4.92
C GLU A 186 -10.74 1.46 5.90
N MET A 187 -9.51 1.03 5.65
CA MET A 187 -8.79 0.11 6.55
C MET A 187 -8.58 0.70 7.94
N PHE A 188 -8.26 1.99 8.03
CA PHE A 188 -8.12 2.69 9.30
C PHE A 188 -9.45 2.77 10.05
N ILE A 189 -10.53 3.13 9.35
CA ILE A 189 -11.87 3.17 9.94
C ILE A 189 -12.27 1.79 10.46
N ASP A 190 -12.10 0.73 9.68
CA ASP A 190 -12.40 -0.63 10.12
C ASP A 190 -11.55 -1.04 11.34
N LEU A 191 -10.27 -0.69 11.34
CA LEU A 191 -9.33 -1.09 12.38
C LEU A 191 -9.57 -0.37 13.72
N TYR A 192 -9.85 0.93 13.70
CA TYR A 192 -9.97 1.77 14.90
C TYR A 192 -11.41 2.07 15.30
N PHE A 193 -12.33 2.09 14.33
CA PHE A 193 -13.72 2.48 14.53
C PHE A 193 -14.73 1.34 14.36
N GLU A 194 -14.31 0.15 13.93
CA GLU A 194 -15.11 -1.04 13.61
C GLU A 194 -16.00 -0.88 12.37
N ASN A 195 -16.62 0.29 12.18
CA ASN A 195 -17.37 0.64 10.99
C ASN A 195 -17.44 2.17 10.79
N TYR A 196 -17.95 2.55 9.62
CA TYR A 196 -18.09 3.94 9.21
C TYR A 196 -19.08 4.75 10.07
N ASP A 197 -20.18 4.14 10.51
CA ASP A 197 -21.19 4.84 11.32
C ASP A 197 -20.61 5.29 12.66
N ILE A 198 -19.87 4.42 13.36
CA ILE A 198 -19.21 4.76 14.61
C ILE A 198 -18.16 5.85 14.39
N PHE A 199 -17.41 5.79 13.29
CA PHE A 199 -16.46 6.85 12.93
C PHE A 199 -17.16 8.19 12.75
N LEU A 200 -18.26 8.25 11.98
CA LEU A 200 -19.05 9.47 11.81
C LEU A 200 -19.54 10.02 13.14
N GLU A 201 -20.11 9.17 14.00
CA GLU A 201 -20.61 9.61 15.30
C GLU A 201 -19.50 10.19 16.20
N VAL A 202 -18.30 9.59 16.20
CA VAL A 202 -17.16 10.10 16.98
C VAL A 202 -16.67 11.43 16.41
N THR A 203 -16.54 11.54 15.08
CA THR A 203 -16.10 12.80 14.45
C THR A 203 -17.11 13.93 14.65
N GLU A 204 -18.41 13.64 14.66
CA GLU A 204 -19.44 14.62 14.98
C GLU A 204 -19.38 15.08 16.44
N ALA A 205 -19.20 14.15 17.39
CA ALA A 205 -19.07 14.49 18.81
C ALA A 205 -17.85 15.39 19.04
N LEU A 206 -16.72 15.09 18.39
CA LEU A 206 -15.51 15.92 18.43
C LEU A 206 -15.75 17.32 17.84
N LYS A 207 -16.39 17.42 16.67
CA LYS A 207 -16.72 18.71 16.05
C LYS A 207 -17.65 19.58 16.90
N LYS A 208 -18.51 18.96 17.71
CA LYS A 208 -19.47 19.64 18.61
C LYS A 208 -18.91 19.91 20.02
N GLY A 209 -17.70 19.44 20.33
CA GLY A 209 -17.11 19.59 21.67
C GLY A 209 -17.77 18.73 22.76
N ASP A 210 -18.48 17.66 22.39
CA ASP A 210 -19.22 16.81 23.32
C ASP A 210 -18.29 15.73 23.94
N ALA A 211 -17.60 16.13 25.01
CA ALA A 211 -16.62 15.28 25.71
C ALA A 211 -17.26 14.05 26.40
N GLU A 212 -18.51 14.15 26.84
CA GLU A 212 -19.21 13.02 27.49
C GLU A 212 -19.54 11.92 26.48
N ARG A 213 -20.06 12.29 25.30
CA ARG A 213 -20.37 11.34 24.23
C ARG A 213 -19.11 10.70 23.65
N PHE A 214 -17.99 11.43 23.63
CA PHE A 214 -16.67 10.91 23.25
C PHE A 214 -16.16 9.86 24.25
N ASN A 215 -16.07 10.21 25.53
CA ASN A 215 -15.51 9.33 26.59
C ASN A 215 -16.32 8.03 26.79
N LYS A 216 -17.64 8.09 26.62
CA LYS A 216 -18.53 6.92 26.74
C LYS A 216 -18.31 5.90 25.61
N LYS A 217 -17.75 6.31 24.48
CA LYS A 217 -17.48 5.44 23.32
C LYS A 217 -16.03 4.99 23.26
N ASP A 218 -15.10 5.79 23.76
CA ASP A 218 -13.68 5.43 23.89
C ASP A 218 -13.47 4.34 24.97
N SER A 219 -14.19 4.44 26.09
CA SER A 219 -14.18 3.43 27.18
C SER A 219 -14.68 2.03 26.79
N LYS A 220 -15.41 1.89 25.67
CA LYS A 220 -15.81 0.59 25.12
C LYS A 220 -14.72 -0.07 24.26
N LYS A 221 -13.59 0.59 24.02
CA LYS A 221 -12.56 0.19 23.04
C LYS A 221 -11.16 -0.05 23.61
N SER A 222 -10.94 0.19 24.91
CA SER A 222 -9.64 -0.01 25.56
C SER A 222 -9.60 -1.30 26.40
N PRO A 223 -8.85 -2.35 26.01
CA PRO A 223 -8.48 -3.43 26.91
C PRO A 223 -7.31 -2.97 27.79
N THR A 224 -7.53 -1.96 28.63
CA THR A 224 -6.62 -1.63 29.72
C THR A 224 -7.39 -0.90 30.82
N SER A 225 -8.11 -1.69 31.62
CA SER A 225 -8.23 -1.39 33.03
C SER A 225 -6.84 -1.51 33.65
N ILE A 226 -6.12 -0.40 33.79
CA ILE A 226 -5.06 -0.33 34.81
C ILE A 226 -5.79 -0.20 36.15
N SER A 227 -6.07 -1.36 36.75
CA SER A 227 -6.50 -1.48 38.13
C SER A 227 -5.27 -1.53 39.04
N GLY A 228 -5.14 -0.55 39.93
CA GLY A 228 -4.31 -0.56 41.16
C GLY A 228 -2.80 -0.47 40.93
N ARG A 229 -2.02 0.30 41.69
CA ARG A 229 -2.22 0.99 42.97
C ARG A 229 -1.46 2.32 42.91
#